data_AF-A0A955NI92-F1
#
_entry.id   AF-A0A955NI92-F1
#
_cell.length_a   1.000
_cell.length_b   1.000
_cell.length_c   1.000
_cell.angle_alpha   90.00
_cell.angle_beta   90.00
_cell.angle_gamma   90.00
#
_symmetry.space_group_name_H-M   'P 1'
#
loop_
_entity.id
_entity.type
_entity.pdbx_description
1 polymer ?
#
loop_
_entity_poly.entity_id
_entity_poly.type
_entity_poly.pdbx_seq_one_letter_code
_entity_poly.pdbx_strand_id
1 'polypeptide(L)'
;MTPITLAHKKKIQVYSILIMTCIAVAVAICSFVYLYMKELDDTRVTLEELVKSQARIYEAVAKFDAIVSGTQGGQFSRAATMSQIKEAHIHYTGFGETGELVLAERVGDEIVFLLPTRKMDFEVPPSVPWSSDLAGPMKLALSGKAGTVTAKDHHGDRVLAAYEYLPFLEMGLVAKKNLSEIREPFVHAALFTSIVAWLAILLGSGLNFRIVGPLIGAVFEANKRLEEDEKRL
;
A
#
# COMPACT_ATOMS: atom_id res chain seq x y z
N MET A 1 8.98 20.70 55.60
CA MET A 1 9.26 19.84 54.43
C MET A 1 8.64 18.47 54.69
N THR A 2 7.68 18.05 53.86
CA THR A 2 7.02 16.73 54.02
C THR A 2 7.99 15.62 53.63
N PRO A 3 8.14 14.56 54.44
CA PRO A 3 9.06 13.47 54.14
C PRO A 3 8.64 12.78 52.84
N ILE A 4 9.53 12.78 51.86
CA ILE A 4 9.32 12.15 50.56
C ILE A 4 9.37 10.62 50.77
N THR A 5 8.19 10.02 50.86
CA THR A 5 7.96 8.59 51.13
C THR A 5 8.40 7.67 49.98
N LEU A 6 8.62 6.37 50.28
CA LEU A 6 8.90 5.28 49.32
C LEU A 6 7.99 5.29 48.06
N ALA A 7 6.79 5.85 48.19
CA ALA A 7 5.83 6.04 47.11
C ALA A 7 6.35 6.99 46.00
N HIS A 8 7.14 8.02 46.33
CA HIS A 8 7.72 8.93 45.34
C HIS A 8 8.80 8.26 44.50
N LYS A 9 9.63 7.39 45.10
CA LYS A 9 10.64 6.60 44.37
C LYS A 9 10.00 5.67 43.35
N LYS A 10 8.92 4.97 43.72
CA LYS A 10 8.13 4.15 42.80
C LYS A 10 7.47 4.98 41.69
N LYS A 11 6.92 6.16 42.01
CA LYS A 11 6.34 7.08 41.01
C LYS A 11 7.36 7.50 39.95
N ILE A 12 8.56 7.93 40.35
CA ILE A 12 9.61 8.35 39.42
C ILE A 12 10.01 7.20 38.47
N GLN A 13 10.15 5.98 39.00
CA GLN A 13 10.45 4.79 38.18
C GLN A 13 9.34 4.45 37.19
N VAL A 14 8.07 4.54 37.61
CA VAL A 14 6.93 4.28 36.74
C VAL A 14 6.84 5.34 35.64
N TYR A 15 7.08 6.63 35.96
CA TYR A 15 7.09 7.69 34.96
C TYR A 15 8.21 7.51 33.93
N SER A 16 9.43 7.08 34.33
CA SER A 16 10.50 6.86 33.35
C SER A 16 10.19 5.71 32.38
N ILE A 17 9.59 4.61 32.88
CA ILE A 17 9.14 3.49 32.04
C ILE A 17 8.03 3.95 31.10
N LEU A 18 7.06 4.72 31.59
CA LEU A 18 5.98 5.27 30.78
C LEU A 18 6.52 6.15 29.66
N ILE A 19 7.44 7.07 29.95
CA ILE A 19 8.04 7.96 28.96
C ILE A 19 8.79 7.16 27.90
N MET A 20 9.64 6.20 28.30
CA MET A 20 10.36 5.34 27.35
C MET A 20 9.40 4.54 26.46
N THR A 21 8.34 3.98 27.04
CA THR A 21 7.34 3.21 26.31
C THR A 21 6.58 4.09 25.32
N CYS A 22 6.15 5.28 25.74
CA CYS A 22 5.48 6.23 24.87
C CYS A 22 6.35 6.65 23.68
N ILE A 23 7.64 6.93 23.91
CA ILE A 23 8.57 7.29 22.84
C ILE A 23 8.74 6.11 21.86
N ALA A 24 8.95 4.90 22.37
CA ALA A 24 9.13 3.71 21.53
C ALA A 24 7.89 3.43 20.67
N VAL A 25 6.70 3.52 21.26
CA VAL A 25 5.42 3.33 20.54
C VAL A 25 5.21 4.44 19.51
N ALA A 26 5.46 5.70 19.86
CA ALA A 26 5.30 6.82 18.93
C ALA A 26 6.23 6.68 17.71
N VAL A 27 7.51 6.35 17.92
CA VAL A 27 8.47 6.12 16.83
C VAL A 27 8.02 4.95 15.96
N ALA A 28 7.62 3.83 16.57
CA ALA A 28 7.14 2.67 15.82
C ALA A 28 5.92 3.01 14.95
N ILE A 29 4.90 3.66 15.52
CA ILE A 29 3.69 4.06 14.78
C ILE A 29 4.05 5.00 13.63
N CYS A 30 4.85 6.03 13.87
CA CYS A 30 5.27 6.97 12.84
C CYS A 30 6.03 6.28 11.71
N SER A 31 6.99 5.39 12.04
CA SER A 31 7.72 4.62 11.05
C SER A 31 6.81 3.69 10.24
N PHE A 32 5.88 2.98 10.89
CA PHE A 32 4.93 2.11 10.21
C PHE A 32 4.02 2.87 9.26
N VAL A 33 3.45 4.00 9.70
CA VAL A 33 2.59 4.84 8.87
C VAL A 33 3.38 5.38 7.68
N TYR A 34 4.60 5.87 7.90
CA TYR A 34 5.46 6.37 6.83
C TYR A 34 5.76 5.29 5.79
N LEU A 35 6.19 4.10 6.21
CA LEU A 35 6.52 3.00 5.31
C LEU A 35 5.28 2.52 4.53
N TYR A 36 4.12 2.44 5.16
CA TYR A 36 2.87 2.06 4.49
C TYR A 36 2.46 3.08 3.42
N MET A 37 2.53 4.37 3.76
CA MET A 37 2.24 5.44 2.80
C MET A 37 3.24 5.45 1.65
N LYS A 38 4.51 5.17 1.93
CA LYS A 38 5.56 5.07 0.92
C LYS A 38 5.31 3.92 -0.06
N GLU A 39 4.96 2.73 0.43
CA GLU A 39 4.63 1.58 -0.42
C GLU A 39 3.40 1.84 -1.31
N LEU A 40 2.38 2.52 -0.77
CA LEU A 40 1.20 2.92 -1.56
C LEU A 40 1.57 3.90 -2.68
N ASP A 41 2.48 4.82 -2.43
CA ASP A 41 2.95 5.79 -3.42
C ASP A 41 3.84 5.13 -4.48
N ASP A 42 4.77 4.27 -4.07
CA ASP A 42 5.65 3.53 -4.97
C ASP A 42 4.85 2.57 -5.86
N THR A 43 3.87 1.86 -5.29
CA THR A 43 2.95 1.02 -6.07
C THR A 43 2.15 1.88 -7.06
N ARG A 44 1.67 3.06 -6.63
CA ARG A 44 0.93 3.99 -7.51
C ARG A 44 1.77 4.42 -8.71
N VAL A 45 3.01 4.85 -8.48
CA VAL A 45 3.95 5.28 -9.53
C VAL A 45 4.24 4.13 -10.48
N THR A 46 4.54 2.93 -9.94
CA THR A 46 4.81 1.74 -10.76
C THR A 46 3.63 1.36 -11.65
N LEU A 47 2.41 1.40 -11.12
CA LEU A 47 1.19 1.14 -11.90
C LEU A 47 1.00 2.18 -13.00
N GLU A 48 1.23 3.46 -12.69
CA GLU A 48 1.09 4.55 -13.66
C GLU A 48 2.11 4.45 -14.79
N GLU A 49 3.37 4.17 -14.47
CA GLU A 49 4.43 3.94 -15.46
C GLU A 49 4.12 2.72 -16.33
N LEU A 50 3.64 1.63 -15.73
CA LEU A 50 3.25 0.43 -16.45
C LEU A 50 2.12 0.70 -17.45
N VAL A 51 1.04 1.37 -17.02
CA VAL A 51 -0.09 1.71 -17.91
C VAL A 51 0.37 2.63 -19.03
N LYS A 52 1.14 3.68 -18.73
CA LYS A 52 1.65 4.60 -19.75
C LYS A 52 2.50 3.87 -20.77
N SER A 53 3.47 3.08 -20.32
CA SER A 53 4.37 2.30 -21.18
C SER A 53 3.57 1.36 -22.10
N GLN A 54 2.66 0.57 -21.54
CA GLN A 54 1.85 -0.37 -22.31
C GLN A 54 0.88 0.33 -23.25
N ALA A 55 0.27 1.45 -22.84
CA ALA A 55 -0.60 2.24 -23.70
C ALA A 55 0.16 2.76 -24.93
N ARG A 56 1.39 3.26 -24.75
CA ARG A 56 2.23 3.71 -25.87
C ARG A 56 2.59 2.56 -26.81
N ILE A 57 2.92 1.37 -26.29
CA ILE A 57 3.22 0.18 -27.10
C ILE A 57 1.97 -0.28 -27.87
N TYR A 58 0.81 -0.38 -27.20
CA TYR A 58 -0.43 -0.83 -27.82
C TYR A 58 -0.87 0.11 -28.94
N GLU A 59 -0.80 1.43 -28.72
CA GLU A 59 -1.10 2.40 -29.79
C GLU A 59 -0.08 2.36 -30.94
N ALA A 60 1.20 2.09 -30.66
CA ALA A 60 2.21 1.97 -31.70
C ALA A 60 1.96 0.74 -32.59
N VAL A 61 1.66 -0.41 -31.98
CA VAL A 61 1.28 -1.65 -32.69
C VAL A 61 0.00 -1.41 -33.50
N ALA A 62 -1.01 -0.78 -32.90
CA ALA A 62 -2.27 -0.47 -33.58
C ALA A 62 -2.07 0.41 -34.82
N LYS A 63 -1.25 1.47 -34.69
CA LYS A 63 -0.93 2.37 -35.80
C LYS A 63 -0.12 1.65 -36.88
N PHE A 64 0.81 0.78 -36.51
CA PHE A 64 1.58 -0.02 -37.46
C PHE A 64 0.67 -0.97 -38.25
N ASP A 65 -0.18 -1.74 -37.56
CA ASP A 65 -1.12 -2.65 -38.19
C ASP A 65 -2.09 -1.91 -39.12
N ALA A 66 -2.52 -0.70 -38.75
CA ALA A 66 -3.39 0.12 -39.60
C ALA A 66 -2.71 0.57 -40.89
N ILE A 67 -1.41 0.88 -40.85
CA ILE A 67 -0.62 1.25 -42.03
C ILE A 67 -0.39 0.03 -42.92
N VAL A 68 0.04 -1.10 -42.33
CA VAL A 68 0.38 -2.33 -43.07
C VAL A 68 -0.86 -2.98 -43.69
N SER A 69 -2.00 -2.92 -43.00
CA SER A 69 -3.28 -3.47 -43.47
C SER A 69 -3.96 -2.60 -44.52
N GLY A 70 -3.28 -1.59 -45.10
CA GLY A 70 -3.80 -0.57 -46.02
C GLY A 70 -4.56 -1.06 -47.27
N THR A 71 -4.75 -2.36 -47.44
CA THR A 71 -5.52 -3.01 -48.52
C THR A 71 -6.72 -3.86 -48.06
N GLN A 72 -6.90 -4.14 -46.76
CA GLN A 72 -7.94 -5.07 -46.27
C GLN A 72 -9.02 -4.44 -45.35
N GLY A 73 -8.94 -3.14 -45.07
CA GLY A 73 -9.96 -2.41 -44.30
C GLY A 73 -9.74 -2.39 -42.78
N GLY A 74 -10.32 -1.39 -42.09
CA GLY A 74 -10.01 -1.07 -40.69
C GLY A 74 -10.32 -2.17 -39.66
N GLN A 75 -11.28 -3.06 -39.96
CA GLN A 75 -11.65 -4.15 -39.06
C GLN A 75 -10.57 -5.25 -38.98
N PHE A 76 -9.86 -5.53 -40.09
CA PHE A 76 -8.76 -6.50 -40.11
C PHE A 76 -7.54 -5.99 -39.33
N SER A 77 -7.24 -4.69 -39.43
CA SER A 77 -6.18 -4.07 -38.63
C SER A 77 -6.47 -4.18 -37.13
N ARG A 78 -7.69 -3.88 -36.68
CA ARG A 78 -8.08 -4.02 -35.26
C ARG A 78 -7.96 -5.46 -34.77
N ALA A 79 -8.39 -6.43 -35.58
CA ALA A 79 -8.29 -7.85 -35.23
C ALA A 79 -6.83 -8.32 -35.11
N ALA A 80 -5.95 -7.89 -36.01
CA ALA A 80 -4.51 -8.18 -35.95
C ALA A 80 -3.87 -7.61 -34.68
N THR A 81 -4.17 -6.35 -34.36
CA THR A 81 -3.68 -5.71 -33.12
C THR A 81 -4.17 -6.44 -31.89
N MET A 82 -5.46 -6.77 -31.84
CA MET A 82 -6.02 -7.50 -30.71
C MET A 82 -5.44 -8.91 -30.56
N SER A 83 -5.15 -9.59 -31.66
CA SER A 83 -4.46 -10.88 -31.63
C SER A 83 -3.07 -10.76 -31.01
N GLN A 84 -2.30 -9.74 -31.38
CA GLN A 84 -0.96 -9.50 -30.84
C GLN A 84 -1.00 -9.13 -29.36
N ILE A 85 -1.92 -8.25 -28.96
CA ILE A 85 -2.08 -7.86 -27.55
C ILE A 85 -2.51 -9.08 -26.71
N LYS A 86 -3.47 -9.87 -27.19
CA LYS A 86 -3.94 -11.06 -26.48
C LYS A 86 -2.84 -12.10 -26.35
N GLU A 87 -2.07 -12.35 -27.41
CA GLU A 87 -0.94 -13.27 -27.38
C GLU A 87 0.11 -12.83 -26.35
N ALA A 88 0.50 -11.55 -26.38
CA ALA A 88 1.44 -10.98 -25.40
C ALA A 88 0.91 -11.10 -23.96
N HIS A 89 -0.41 -10.95 -23.78
CA HIS A 89 -1.04 -11.03 -22.47
C HIS A 89 -1.15 -12.46 -21.93
N ILE A 90 -1.39 -13.47 -22.76
CA ILE A 90 -1.48 -14.87 -22.33
C ILE A 90 -0.16 -15.34 -21.72
N HIS A 91 0.99 -14.88 -22.25
CA HIS A 91 2.31 -15.18 -21.68
C HIS A 91 2.69 -14.29 -20.50
N TYR A 92 1.84 -13.32 -20.14
CA TYR A 92 2.03 -12.42 -19.01
C TYR A 92 1.10 -12.80 -17.85
N THR A 93 1.63 -13.43 -16.81
CA THR A 93 0.85 -13.97 -15.69
C THR A 93 0.42 -12.91 -14.65
N GLY A 94 0.48 -11.62 -14.98
CA GLY A 94 0.26 -10.50 -14.05
C GLY A 94 1.53 -10.06 -13.32
N PHE A 95 1.38 -9.25 -12.27
CA PHE A 95 2.49 -8.81 -11.42
C PHE A 95 2.13 -8.94 -9.93
N GLY A 96 2.98 -9.62 -9.16
CA GLY A 96 2.67 -9.99 -7.78
C GLY A 96 1.54 -11.03 -7.68
N GLU A 97 0.86 -11.07 -6.53
CA GLU A 97 -0.18 -12.08 -6.23
C GLU A 97 -1.56 -11.70 -6.77
N THR A 98 -1.85 -10.40 -6.90
CA THR A 98 -3.16 -9.89 -7.31
C THR A 98 -3.09 -8.82 -8.40
N GLY A 99 -1.88 -8.45 -8.84
CA GLY A 99 -1.70 -7.42 -9.84
C GLY A 99 -2.09 -7.89 -11.25
N GLU A 100 -2.92 -7.08 -11.90
CA GLU A 100 -3.54 -7.40 -13.18
C GLU A 100 -3.45 -6.20 -14.13
N LEU A 101 -3.31 -6.50 -15.43
CA LEU A 101 -3.52 -5.55 -16.50
C LEU A 101 -4.82 -5.92 -17.22
N VAL A 102 -5.71 -4.96 -17.38
CA VAL A 102 -7.05 -5.17 -17.91
C VAL A 102 -7.31 -4.17 -19.03
N LEU A 103 -7.82 -4.66 -20.15
CA LEU A 103 -8.23 -3.87 -21.30
C LEU A 103 -9.73 -4.11 -21.54
N ALA A 104 -10.48 -3.03 -21.77
CA ALA A 104 -11.89 -3.11 -22.09
C ALA A 104 -12.28 -2.03 -23.10
N GLU A 105 -13.43 -2.24 -23.73
CA GLU A 105 -14.12 -1.23 -24.52
C GLU A 105 -15.54 -1.02 -23.98
N ARG A 106 -16.15 0.09 -24.37
CA ARG A 106 -17.56 0.36 -24.07
C ARG A 106 -18.42 -0.01 -25.28
N VAL A 107 -19.34 -0.96 -25.09
CA VAL A 107 -20.32 -1.35 -26.11
C VAL A 107 -21.72 -1.04 -25.58
N GLY A 108 -22.31 0.06 -26.05
CA GLY A 108 -23.59 0.54 -25.54
C GLY A 108 -23.49 0.93 -24.05
N ASP A 109 -24.26 0.23 -23.21
CA ASP A 109 -24.25 0.41 -21.75
C ASP A 109 -23.42 -0.66 -21.02
N GLU A 110 -22.57 -1.41 -21.73
CA GLU A 110 -21.73 -2.46 -21.16
C GLU A 110 -20.25 -2.13 -21.30
N ILE A 111 -19.48 -2.53 -20.29
CA ILE A 111 -18.01 -2.58 -20.31
C ILE A 111 -17.62 -4.00 -20.68
N VAL A 112 -17.06 -4.17 -21.88
CA VAL A 112 -16.66 -5.47 -22.41
C VAL A 112 -15.16 -5.64 -22.25
N PHE A 113 -14.76 -6.59 -21.40
CA PHE A 113 -13.35 -6.93 -21.21
C PHE A 113 -12.82 -7.71 -22.42
N LEU A 114 -11.56 -7.47 -22.76
CA LEU A 114 -10.95 -7.97 -24.00
C LEU A 114 -9.79 -8.94 -23.77
N LEU A 115 -9.24 -8.96 -22.55
CA LEU A 115 -8.08 -9.78 -22.20
C LEU A 115 -8.43 -10.87 -21.19
N PRO A 116 -7.88 -12.08 -21.36
CA PRO A 116 -8.03 -13.14 -20.38
C PRO A 116 -7.29 -12.82 -19.09
N THR A 117 -7.80 -13.22 -17.92
CA THR A 117 -7.11 -13.02 -16.63
C THR A 117 -6.74 -14.34 -15.95
N ARG A 118 -5.57 -14.36 -15.29
CA ARG A 118 -5.16 -15.46 -14.40
C ARG A 118 -6.20 -15.77 -13.33
N LYS A 119 -6.94 -14.76 -12.83
CA LYS A 119 -7.96 -14.97 -11.79
C LYS A 119 -9.15 -15.82 -12.27
N MET A 120 -9.31 -16.00 -13.57
CA MET A 120 -10.41 -16.73 -14.20
C MET A 120 -9.88 -17.84 -15.11
N ASP A 121 -8.80 -18.52 -14.72
CA ASP A 121 -8.18 -19.61 -15.51
C ASP A 121 -7.85 -19.21 -16.97
N PHE A 122 -7.44 -17.95 -17.16
CA PHE A 122 -7.18 -17.34 -18.48
C PHE A 122 -8.43 -17.23 -19.38
N GLU A 123 -9.60 -17.06 -18.77
CA GLU A 123 -10.83 -16.63 -19.43
C GLU A 123 -11.01 -15.10 -19.36
N VAL A 124 -11.79 -14.58 -20.31
CA VAL A 124 -12.15 -13.15 -20.35
C VAL A 124 -13.23 -12.88 -19.29
N PRO A 125 -13.06 -11.87 -18.42
CA PRO A 125 -14.07 -11.54 -17.42
C PRO A 125 -15.43 -11.20 -18.05
N PRO A 126 -16.55 -11.48 -17.35
CA PRO A 126 -17.88 -11.11 -17.83
C PRO A 126 -18.01 -9.59 -17.96
N SER A 127 -18.89 -9.15 -18.87
CA SER A 127 -19.17 -7.72 -19.02
C SER A 127 -19.81 -7.14 -17.75
N VAL A 128 -19.59 -5.85 -17.55
CA VAL A 128 -20.15 -5.11 -16.42
C VAL A 128 -21.00 -3.96 -16.94
N PRO A 129 -22.25 -3.80 -16.48
CA PRO A 129 -23.07 -2.65 -16.84
C PRO A 129 -22.39 -1.34 -16.46
N TRP A 130 -22.43 -0.34 -17.33
CA TRP A 130 -21.83 0.98 -17.12
C TRP A 130 -22.40 1.68 -15.87
N SER A 131 -23.68 1.44 -15.59
CA SER A 131 -24.41 1.93 -14.41
C SER A 131 -24.04 1.24 -13.10
N SER A 132 -23.34 0.10 -13.14
CA SER A 132 -22.90 -0.65 -11.96
C SER A 132 -21.88 0.13 -11.13
N ASP A 133 -21.82 -0.13 -9.82
CA ASP A 133 -20.78 0.39 -8.92
C ASP A 133 -19.42 -0.30 -9.07
N LEU A 134 -19.33 -1.30 -9.95
CA LEU A 134 -18.11 -2.05 -10.26
C LEU A 134 -17.25 -1.35 -11.31
N ALA A 135 -16.03 -1.86 -11.50
CA ALA A 135 -15.09 -1.44 -12.55
C ALA A 135 -14.80 0.07 -12.55
N GLY A 136 -14.72 0.69 -11.37
CA GLY A 136 -14.50 2.14 -11.20
C GLY A 136 -13.31 2.70 -11.99
N PRO A 137 -12.11 2.09 -11.93
CA PRO A 137 -10.96 2.55 -12.72
C PRO A 137 -11.20 2.46 -14.22
N MET A 138 -11.88 1.41 -14.70
CA MET A 138 -12.15 1.20 -16.11
C MET A 138 -13.16 2.22 -16.65
N LYS A 139 -14.18 2.59 -15.87
CA LYS A 139 -15.11 3.67 -16.22
C LYS A 139 -14.38 5.00 -16.39
N LEU A 140 -13.39 5.30 -15.56
CA LEU A 140 -12.58 6.52 -15.71
C LEU A 140 -11.75 6.48 -17.01
N ALA A 141 -11.11 5.35 -17.32
CA ALA A 141 -10.40 5.15 -18.57
C ALA A 141 -11.32 5.36 -19.78
N LEU A 142 -12.44 4.64 -19.84
CA LEU A 142 -13.42 4.71 -20.92
C LEU A 142 -14.17 6.06 -21.01
N SER A 143 -14.01 6.92 -19.99
CA SER A 143 -14.47 8.32 -20.03
C SER A 143 -13.42 9.27 -20.62
N GLY A 144 -12.36 8.76 -21.24
CA GLY A 144 -11.30 9.56 -21.87
C GLY A 144 -10.27 10.11 -20.89
N LYS A 145 -10.19 9.59 -19.67
CA LYS A 145 -9.27 10.10 -18.63
C LYS A 145 -8.06 9.20 -18.45
N ALA A 146 -7.02 9.78 -17.83
CA ALA A 146 -5.86 9.05 -17.33
C ALA A 146 -5.55 9.45 -15.89
N GLY A 147 -4.87 8.59 -15.14
CA GLY A 147 -4.42 8.86 -13.78
C GLY A 147 -4.44 7.64 -12.88
N THR A 148 -4.54 7.86 -11.58
CA THR A 148 -4.56 6.80 -10.57
C THR A 148 -5.74 6.98 -9.61
N VAL A 149 -6.28 5.87 -9.11
CA VAL A 149 -7.46 5.88 -8.23
C VAL A 149 -7.45 4.68 -7.29
N THR A 150 -8.10 4.83 -6.14
CA THR A 150 -8.50 3.70 -5.30
C THR A 150 -10.00 3.49 -5.43
N ALA A 151 -10.41 2.37 -6.02
CA ALA A 151 -11.82 2.09 -6.31
C ALA A 151 -12.11 0.58 -6.28
N LYS A 152 -13.37 0.19 -6.49
CA LYS A 152 -13.74 -1.21 -6.70
C LYS A 152 -13.40 -1.63 -8.12
N ASP A 153 -12.84 -2.82 -8.28
CA ASP A 153 -12.62 -3.43 -9.60
C ASP A 153 -13.89 -4.15 -10.11
N HIS A 154 -13.77 -4.95 -11.17
CA HIS A 154 -14.88 -5.72 -11.73
C HIS A 154 -15.28 -6.94 -10.89
N HIS A 155 -14.43 -7.39 -9.96
CA HIS A 155 -14.76 -8.41 -8.97
C HIS A 155 -15.34 -7.82 -7.67
N GLY A 156 -15.33 -6.49 -7.54
CA GLY A 156 -15.79 -5.78 -6.36
C GLY A 156 -14.71 -5.54 -5.30
N ASP A 157 -13.48 -6.00 -5.56
CA ASP A 157 -12.34 -5.83 -4.68
C ASP A 157 -11.87 -4.37 -4.69
N ARG A 158 -11.45 -3.87 -3.52
CA ARG A 158 -10.83 -2.54 -3.42
C ARG A 158 -9.39 -2.62 -3.91
N VAL A 159 -9.11 -1.91 -4.99
CA VAL A 159 -7.81 -1.91 -5.65
C VAL A 159 -7.20 -0.51 -5.68
N LEU A 160 -5.87 -0.45 -5.69
CA LEU A 160 -5.13 0.71 -6.21
C LEU A 160 -4.92 0.46 -7.70
N ALA A 161 -5.28 1.43 -8.53
CA ALA A 161 -5.23 1.28 -9.98
C ALA A 161 -4.67 2.53 -10.65
N ALA A 162 -3.92 2.32 -11.72
CA ALA A 162 -3.66 3.31 -12.75
C ALA A 162 -4.52 3.00 -13.98
N TYR A 163 -4.93 4.03 -14.69
CA TYR A 163 -5.83 3.91 -15.83
C TYR A 163 -5.51 4.94 -16.90
N GLU A 164 -5.75 4.57 -18.17
CA GLU A 164 -5.55 5.45 -19.32
C GLU A 164 -6.50 5.06 -20.47
N TYR A 165 -7.04 6.06 -21.15
CA TYR A 165 -7.76 5.89 -22.41
C TYR A 165 -6.78 5.78 -23.58
N LEU A 166 -7.04 4.89 -24.52
CA LEU A 166 -6.26 4.70 -25.75
C LEU A 166 -7.09 5.21 -26.93
N PRO A 167 -6.97 6.48 -27.34
CA PRO A 167 -7.81 7.08 -28.37
C PRO A 167 -7.82 6.34 -29.70
N PHE A 168 -6.68 5.81 -30.14
CA PHE A 168 -6.61 5.11 -31.43
C PHE A 168 -7.37 3.78 -31.44
N LEU A 169 -7.46 3.12 -30.28
CA LEU A 169 -8.15 1.84 -30.12
C LEU A 169 -9.59 2.00 -29.61
N GLU A 170 -9.95 3.18 -29.08
CA GLU A 170 -11.21 3.44 -28.38
C GLU A 170 -11.41 2.49 -27.17
N MET A 171 -10.32 2.22 -26.46
CA MET A 171 -10.28 1.27 -25.34
C MET A 171 -9.76 1.95 -24.06
N GLY A 172 -10.12 1.37 -22.92
CA GLY A 172 -9.56 1.71 -21.62
C GLY A 172 -8.56 0.65 -21.18
N LEU A 173 -7.39 1.09 -20.72
CA LEU A 173 -6.37 0.24 -20.11
C LEU A 173 -6.26 0.54 -18.62
N VAL A 174 -6.19 -0.51 -17.81
CA VAL A 174 -6.08 -0.41 -16.35
C VAL A 174 -5.05 -1.39 -15.84
N ALA A 175 -4.04 -0.91 -15.12
CA ALA A 175 -3.23 -1.77 -14.25
C ALA A 175 -3.70 -1.58 -12.81
N LYS A 176 -3.91 -2.67 -12.09
CA LYS A 176 -4.46 -2.63 -10.73
C LYS A 176 -3.78 -3.67 -9.83
N LYS A 177 -3.77 -3.39 -8.53
CA LYS A 177 -3.33 -4.31 -7.47
C LYS A 177 -4.28 -4.24 -6.28
N ASN A 178 -4.64 -5.38 -5.67
CA ASN A 178 -5.54 -5.39 -4.53
C ASN A 178 -4.90 -4.69 -3.33
N LEU A 179 -5.67 -3.85 -2.63
CA LEU A 179 -5.18 -3.19 -1.41
C LEU A 179 -4.87 -4.19 -0.30
N SER A 180 -5.49 -5.37 -0.31
CA SER A 180 -5.19 -6.45 0.64
C SER A 180 -3.76 -6.96 0.49
N GLU A 181 -3.29 -7.20 -0.73
CA GLU A 181 -1.91 -7.62 -1.00
C GLU A 181 -0.90 -6.54 -0.57
N ILE A 182 -1.18 -5.26 -0.83
CA ILE A 182 -0.29 -4.17 -0.42
C ILE A 182 -0.19 -4.08 1.11
N ARG A 183 -1.27 -4.43 1.83
CA ARG A 183 -1.33 -4.35 3.31
C ARG A 183 -0.75 -5.58 4.01
N GLU A 184 -0.78 -6.74 3.36
CA GLU A 184 -0.47 -8.03 3.98
C GLU A 184 0.94 -8.09 4.60
N PRO A 185 2.02 -7.59 3.94
CA PRO A 185 3.34 -7.53 4.56
C PRO A 185 3.40 -6.66 5.82
N PHE A 186 2.63 -5.57 5.86
CA PHE A 186 2.60 -4.65 7.01
C PHE A 186 1.88 -5.23 8.21
N VAL A 187 0.83 -6.04 7.98
CA VAL A 187 0.15 -6.76 9.06
C VAL A 187 1.10 -7.77 9.71
N HIS A 188 1.82 -8.53 8.91
CA HIS A 188 2.84 -9.47 9.41
C HIS A 188 3.98 -8.77 10.14
N ALA A 189 4.50 -7.67 9.56
CA ALA A 189 5.54 -6.86 10.19
C ALA A 189 5.07 -6.24 11.51
N ALA A 190 3.83 -5.74 11.58
CA ALA A 190 3.26 -5.18 12.81
C ALA A 190 3.16 -6.24 13.91
N LEU A 191 2.74 -7.47 13.59
CA LEU A 191 2.67 -8.55 14.57
C LEU A 191 4.07 -8.92 15.10
N PHE A 192 5.03 -9.13 14.20
CA PHE A 192 6.41 -9.48 14.57
C PHE A 192 7.08 -8.38 15.40
N THR A 193 7.01 -7.12 14.94
CA THR A 193 7.60 -5.99 15.64
C THR A 193 6.93 -5.70 16.97
N SER A 194 5.64 -5.97 17.14
CA SER A 194 4.96 -5.84 18.44
C SER A 194 5.54 -6.79 19.48
N ILE A 195 5.87 -8.03 19.10
CA ILE A 195 6.51 -9.01 20.00
C ILE A 195 7.91 -8.52 20.38
N VAL A 196 8.69 -8.07 19.40
CA VAL A 196 10.04 -7.53 19.64
C VAL A 196 10.00 -6.29 20.53
N ALA A 197 9.08 -5.36 20.28
CA ALA A 197 8.89 -4.17 21.08
C ALA A 197 8.50 -4.51 22.52
N TRP A 198 7.62 -5.49 22.72
CA TRP A 198 7.24 -5.96 24.05
C TRP A 198 8.43 -6.52 24.83
N LEU A 199 9.25 -7.37 24.21
CA LEU A 199 10.48 -7.89 24.81
C LEU A 199 11.49 -6.78 25.13
N ALA A 200 11.66 -5.82 24.22
CA ALA A 200 12.53 -4.67 24.42
C ALA A 200 12.08 -3.78 25.59
N ILE A 201 10.77 -3.56 25.74
CA ILE A 201 10.19 -2.82 26.87
C ILE A 201 10.42 -3.55 28.19
N LEU A 202 10.26 -4.88 28.22
CA LEU A 202 10.54 -5.68 29.42
C LEU A 202 12.02 -5.59 29.83
N LEU A 203 12.94 -5.75 28.87
CA LEU A 203 14.38 -5.62 29.11
C LEU A 203 14.76 -4.21 29.54
N GLY A 204 14.26 -3.18 28.85
CA GLY A 204 14.51 -1.78 29.16
C GLY A 204 13.99 -1.40 30.55
N SER A 205 12.79 -1.89 30.91
CA SER A 205 12.21 -1.74 32.24
C SER A 205 13.10 -2.39 33.31
N GLY A 206 13.54 -3.64 33.10
CA GLY A 206 14.43 -4.35 34.01
C GLY A 206 15.77 -3.64 34.23
N LEU A 207 16.39 -3.14 33.15
CA LEU A 207 17.63 -2.38 33.22
C LEU A 207 17.45 -1.04 33.94
N ASN A 208 16.35 -0.34 33.67
CA ASN A 208 15.97 0.90 34.34
C ASN A 208 15.81 0.67 35.86
N PHE A 209 15.17 -0.43 36.28
CA PHE A 209 15.10 -0.81 37.69
C PHE A 209 16.49 -1.02 38.32
N ARG A 210 17.40 -1.68 37.60
CA ARG A 210 18.75 -2.00 38.09
C ARG A 210 19.67 -0.78 38.18
N ILE A 211 19.53 0.21 37.30
CA ILE A 211 20.43 1.38 37.23
C ILE A 211 19.83 2.60 37.96
N VAL A 212 18.60 2.98 37.63
CA VAL A 212 17.97 4.20 38.15
C VAL A 212 17.52 4.01 39.60
N GLY A 213 17.16 2.78 39.99
CA GLY A 213 16.75 2.45 41.37
C GLY A 213 17.83 2.77 42.42
N PRO A 214 19.07 2.29 42.26
CA PRO A 214 20.18 2.63 43.16
C PRO A 214 20.51 4.13 43.18
N LEU A 215 20.53 4.79 42.02
CA LEU A 215 20.82 6.23 41.88
C LEU A 215 19.84 7.10 42.69
N ILE A 216 18.54 6.86 42.58
CA ILE A 216 17.54 7.57 43.39
C ILE A 216 17.76 7.33 44.89
N GLY A 217 18.19 6.11 45.26
CA GLY A 217 18.54 5.80 46.65
C GLY A 217 19.72 6.64 47.14
N ALA A 218 20.80 6.69 46.36
CA ALA A 218 22.00 7.45 46.70
C ALA A 218 21.73 8.96 46.84
N VAL A 219 20.96 9.55 45.92
CA VAL A 219 20.57 10.97 45.97
C VAL A 219 19.72 11.26 47.22
N PHE A 220 18.80 10.36 47.55
CA PHE A 220 17.96 10.53 48.73
C PHE A 220 18.77 10.47 50.03
N GLU A 221 19.72 9.55 50.11
CA GLU A 221 20.57 9.42 51.28
C GLU A 221 21.53 10.61 51.43
N ALA A 222 22.05 11.15 50.33
CA ALA A 222 22.83 12.39 50.34
C ALA A 222 22.01 13.60 50.85
N ASN A 223 20.77 13.78 50.37
CA ASN A 223 19.89 14.86 50.85
C ASN A 223 19.56 14.73 52.34
N LYS A 224 19.30 13.50 52.81
CA LYS A 224 18.98 13.26 54.22
C LYS A 224 20.16 13.64 55.14
N ARG A 225 21.39 13.34 54.74
CA ARG A 225 22.59 13.71 55.50
C ARG A 225 22.75 15.23 55.60
N LEU A 226 22.50 15.96 54.51
CA LEU A 226 22.55 17.43 54.52
C LEU A 226 21.51 18.04 55.46
N GLU A 227 20.26 17.54 55.47
CA GLU A 227 19.22 18.01 56.39
C GLU A 227 19.55 17.68 57.87
N GLU A 228 20.22 16.57 58.14
CA GLU A 228 20.67 16.19 59.48
C GLU A 228 21.83 17.07 59.98
N ASP A 229 22.76 17.45 59.10
CA ASP A 229 23.87 18.35 59.41
C ASP A 229 23.41 19.80 59.62
N GLU A 230 22.46 20.30 58.81
CA GLU A 230 21.85 21.64 59.02
C GLU A 230 21.14 21.78 60.37
N LYS A 231 20.50 20.70 60.86
CA LYS A 231 19.81 20.71 62.17
C LYS A 231 20.76 20.64 63.37
N ARG A 232 22.03 20.34 63.15
CA ARG A 232 23.06 20.25 64.19
C ARG A 232 23.83 21.57 64.38
N LEU A 233 23.68 22.52 63.46
CA LEU A 233 24.19 23.88 63.53
C LEU A 233 23.17 24.82 64.20
#